data_AF-A0A962U1R9-F1
#
_entry.id   AF-A0A962U1R9-F1
#
_cell.length_a   1.000
_cell.length_b   1.000
_cell.length_c   1.000
_cell.angle_alpha   90.00
_cell.angle_beta   90.00
_cell.angle_gamma   90.00
#
_symmetry.space_group_name_H-M   'P 1'
#
loop_
_entity.id
_entity.type
_entity.pdbx_description
1 polymer ?
#
loop_
_entity_poly.entity_id
_entity_poly.type
_entity_poly.pdbx_seq_one_letter_code
_entity_poly.pdbx_strand_id
1 'polypeptide(L)'
;QGSATFLEAATEVRPNLLLLPAGSSLGDLERSEGGVERAYLLRNALRDCAEGLDCVVLDCPPSAGLLTINAVASADDVLIPMAGDYLSLTGLARLMVDLKRLQALRETSLRSWIFFNRFVPRRRLAQEVYDKVARHFPHNLLETTINEAAVLAECAGAGKTIFEYSAKSRSAYAFRALTDDLRNGRVVGNEKETTSHVA
;
A
#
# COMPACT_ATOMS: atom_id res chain seq x y z
N GLN A 1 -20.17 12.25 -16.48
CA GLN A 1 -20.42 11.44 -17.69
C GLN A 1 -19.07 10.94 -18.14
N GLY A 2 -18.86 9.62 -18.19
CA GLY A 2 -17.58 9.07 -18.61
C GLY A 2 -17.81 7.68 -19.16
N SER A 3 -17.86 7.57 -20.48
CA SER A 3 -17.88 6.31 -21.23
C SER A 3 -16.48 5.88 -21.67
N ALA A 4 -15.44 6.56 -21.18
CA ALA A 4 -14.06 6.24 -21.50
C ALA A 4 -13.65 4.95 -20.77
N THR A 5 -13.01 4.06 -21.51
CA THR A 5 -12.38 2.86 -20.97
C THR A 5 -11.14 3.23 -20.14
N PHE A 6 -10.67 2.31 -19.27
CA PHE A 6 -9.47 2.55 -18.46
C PHE A 6 -8.26 2.93 -19.31
N LEU A 7 -8.04 2.24 -20.45
CA LEU A 7 -6.91 2.49 -21.34
C LEU A 7 -7.01 3.86 -22.03
N GLU A 8 -8.22 4.34 -22.32
CA GLU A 8 -8.43 5.68 -22.87
C GLU A 8 -8.18 6.80 -21.85
N ALA A 9 -8.42 6.51 -20.56
CA ALA A 9 -8.21 7.46 -19.47
C ALA A 9 -6.80 7.40 -18.87
N ALA A 10 -6.07 6.29 -19.07
CA ALA A 10 -4.73 6.09 -18.55
C ALA A 10 -3.67 6.75 -19.45
N THR A 11 -2.62 7.28 -18.84
CA THR A 11 -1.47 7.89 -19.53
C THR A 11 -0.20 7.14 -19.19
N GLU A 12 0.62 6.80 -20.18
CA GLU A 12 1.96 6.26 -19.93
C GLU A 12 2.86 7.36 -19.39
N VAL A 13 3.35 7.19 -18.15
CA VAL A 13 4.21 8.18 -17.47
C VAL A 13 5.67 7.75 -17.43
N ARG A 14 5.94 6.45 -17.57
CA ARG A 14 7.26 5.82 -17.76
C ARG A 14 7.08 4.50 -18.52
N PRO A 15 8.14 3.92 -19.13
CA PRO A 15 8.05 2.60 -19.74
C PRO A 15 7.46 1.57 -18.78
N ASN A 16 6.41 0.88 -19.21
CA ASN A 16 5.66 -0.11 -18.43
C ASN A 16 4.94 0.47 -17.19
N LEU A 17 4.67 1.78 -17.15
CA LEU A 17 3.93 2.42 -16.07
C LEU A 17 2.83 3.33 -16.63
N LEU A 18 1.60 2.84 -16.51
CA LEU A 18 0.39 3.60 -16.77
C LEU A 18 -0.10 4.29 -15.50
N LEU A 19 -0.52 5.54 -15.63
CA LEU A 19 -1.15 6.32 -14.57
C LEU A 19 -2.58 6.65 -14.98
N LEU A 20 -3.54 6.24 -14.16
CA LEU A 20 -4.90 6.76 -14.21
C LEU A 20 -4.99 7.95 -13.24
N PRO A 21 -5.05 9.20 -13.73
CA PRO A 21 -5.04 10.37 -12.85
C PRO A 21 -6.37 10.51 -12.10
N ALA A 22 -6.28 10.98 -10.86
CA ALA A 22 -7.45 11.36 -10.07
C ALA A 22 -8.10 12.63 -10.64
N GLY A 23 -9.40 12.58 -10.92
CA GLY A 23 -10.20 13.73 -11.35
C GLY A 23 -10.92 14.42 -10.20
N SER A 24 -11.29 15.69 -10.38
CA SER A 24 -12.04 16.49 -9.40
C SER A 24 -13.37 15.86 -8.98
N SER A 25 -14.01 15.08 -9.86
CA SER A 25 -15.27 14.37 -9.62
C SER A 25 -15.18 13.26 -8.57
N LEU A 26 -13.97 12.80 -8.19
CA LEU A 26 -13.81 11.81 -7.11
C LEU A 26 -14.26 12.37 -5.76
N GLY A 27 -14.11 13.69 -5.54
CA GLY A 27 -14.61 14.33 -4.31
C GLY A 27 -16.13 14.32 -4.21
N ASP A 28 -16.84 14.39 -5.34
CA ASP A 28 -18.30 14.29 -5.37
C ASP A 28 -18.75 12.85 -5.15
N LEU A 29 -18.02 11.88 -5.70
CA LEU A 29 -18.22 10.46 -5.44
C LEU A 29 -18.07 10.15 -3.94
N GLU A 30 -17.04 10.67 -3.28
CA GLU A 30 -16.80 10.45 -1.84
C GLU A 30 -17.95 10.95 -0.96
N ARG A 31 -18.64 12.02 -1.37
CA ARG A 31 -19.80 12.60 -0.64
C ARG A 31 -21.14 12.02 -1.06
N SER A 32 -21.17 11.24 -2.13
CA SER A 32 -22.41 10.71 -2.66
C SER A 32 -23.02 9.67 -1.73
N GLU A 33 -24.33 9.75 -1.54
CA GLU A 33 -25.10 8.73 -0.83
C GLU A 33 -25.46 7.56 -1.76
N GLY A 34 -25.69 6.38 -1.20
CA GLY A 34 -26.19 5.22 -1.94
C GLY A 34 -25.98 3.91 -1.19
N GLY A 35 -26.26 2.80 -1.87
CA GLY A 35 -26.24 1.48 -1.29
C GLY A 35 -24.88 0.78 -1.38
N VAL A 36 -24.89 -0.48 -0.98
CA VAL A 36 -23.71 -1.35 -0.91
C VAL A 36 -23.05 -1.56 -2.29
N GLU A 37 -23.81 -1.45 -3.38
CA GLU A 37 -23.31 -1.55 -4.76
C GLU A 37 -22.20 -0.54 -5.06
N ARG A 38 -22.22 0.62 -4.40
CA ARG A 38 -21.21 1.67 -4.60
C ARG A 38 -19.83 1.26 -4.10
N ALA A 39 -19.74 0.29 -3.20
CA ALA A 39 -18.46 -0.25 -2.71
C ALA A 39 -17.69 -1.02 -3.80
N TYR A 40 -18.35 -1.40 -4.89
CA TYR A 40 -17.79 -2.26 -5.93
C TYR A 40 -17.54 -1.56 -7.26
N LEU A 41 -17.70 -0.25 -7.34
CA LEU A 41 -17.58 0.51 -8.60
C LEU A 41 -16.19 0.33 -9.22
N LEU A 42 -15.13 0.47 -8.42
CA LEU A 42 -13.77 0.30 -8.90
C LEU A 42 -13.49 -1.16 -9.30
N ARG A 43 -13.93 -2.13 -8.49
CA ARG A 43 -13.75 -3.56 -8.77
C ARG A 43 -14.36 -3.92 -10.13
N ASN A 44 -15.57 -3.44 -10.37
CA ASN A 44 -16.27 -3.67 -11.63
C ASN A 44 -15.56 -3.00 -12.81
N ALA A 45 -15.08 -1.76 -12.65
CA ALA A 45 -14.35 -1.07 -13.70
C ALA A 45 -13.00 -1.74 -14.04
N LEU A 46 -12.32 -2.31 -13.04
CA LEU A 46 -11.03 -3.00 -13.24
C LEU A 46 -11.16 -4.37 -13.91
N ARG A 47 -12.30 -5.06 -13.76
CA ARG A 47 -12.51 -6.41 -14.36
C ARG A 47 -12.26 -6.44 -15.86
N ASP A 48 -12.69 -5.41 -16.57
CA ASP A 48 -12.62 -5.35 -18.04
C ASP A 48 -11.30 -4.74 -18.54
N CYS A 49 -10.46 -4.24 -17.64
CA CYS A 49 -9.32 -3.39 -17.98
C CYS A 49 -7.97 -3.89 -17.48
N ALA A 50 -7.97 -4.89 -16.58
CA ALA A 50 -6.76 -5.45 -15.99
C ALA A 50 -6.06 -6.48 -16.91
N GLU A 51 -6.66 -6.85 -18.05
CA GLU A 51 -6.03 -7.76 -19.00
C GLU A 51 -4.71 -7.18 -19.53
N GLY A 52 -3.60 -7.89 -19.27
CA GLY A 52 -2.26 -7.48 -19.70
C GLY A 52 -1.47 -6.63 -18.69
N LEU A 53 -2.01 -6.34 -17.51
CA LEU A 53 -1.28 -5.69 -16.42
C LEU A 53 -0.73 -6.72 -15.44
N ASP A 54 0.56 -6.63 -15.11
CA ASP A 54 1.18 -7.49 -14.11
C ASP A 54 0.73 -7.13 -12.68
N CYS A 55 0.48 -5.84 -12.42
CA CYS A 55 -0.01 -5.36 -11.13
C CYS A 55 -0.76 -4.03 -11.26
N VAL A 56 -1.64 -3.77 -10.28
CA VAL A 56 -2.34 -2.49 -10.12
C VAL A 56 -2.06 -1.95 -8.72
N VAL A 57 -1.60 -0.71 -8.63
CA VAL A 57 -1.36 -0.02 -7.36
C VAL A 57 -2.42 1.05 -7.17
N LEU A 58 -3.16 0.95 -6.06
CA LEU A 58 -4.24 1.89 -5.71
C LEU A 58 -3.78 2.81 -4.57
N ASP A 59 -3.50 4.07 -4.89
CA ASP A 59 -3.18 5.07 -3.86
C ASP A 59 -4.47 5.61 -3.24
N CYS A 60 -4.68 5.33 -1.96
CA CYS A 60 -5.93 5.64 -1.26
C CYS A 60 -5.88 7.03 -0.61
N PRO A 61 -6.99 7.78 -0.61
CA PRO A 61 -7.07 9.01 0.16
C PRO A 61 -6.98 8.71 1.67
N PRO A 62 -6.60 9.70 2.50
CA PRO A 62 -6.49 9.51 3.95
C PRO A 62 -7.84 9.29 4.66
N SER A 63 -8.97 9.39 3.95
CA SER A 63 -10.31 9.14 4.48
C SER A 63 -10.65 7.64 4.45
N ALA A 64 -11.37 7.16 5.45
CA ALA A 64 -11.97 5.81 5.43
C ALA A 64 -13.37 5.83 4.78
N GLY A 65 -13.56 6.63 3.73
CA GLY A 65 -14.84 6.80 3.03
C GLY A 65 -14.98 5.87 1.81
N LEU A 66 -15.89 6.23 0.91
CA LEU A 66 -16.31 5.39 -0.21
C LEU A 66 -15.14 5.02 -1.15
N LEU A 67 -14.20 5.93 -1.38
CA LEU A 67 -13.03 5.69 -2.22
C LEU A 67 -12.11 4.61 -1.64
N THR A 68 -11.83 4.67 -0.34
CA THR A 68 -11.02 3.66 0.35
C THR A 68 -11.74 2.32 0.41
N ILE A 69 -13.06 2.32 0.60
CA ILE A 69 -13.88 1.11 0.52
C ILE A 69 -13.75 0.46 -0.87
N ASN A 70 -13.86 1.26 -1.94
CA ASN A 70 -13.69 0.77 -3.30
C ASN A 70 -12.30 0.20 -3.56
N ALA A 71 -11.25 0.87 -3.08
CA ALA A 71 -9.89 0.39 -3.21
C ALA A 71 -9.71 -0.96 -2.51
N VAL A 72 -10.16 -1.07 -1.26
CA VAL A 72 -10.07 -2.32 -0.48
C VAL A 72 -10.90 -3.44 -1.10
N ALA A 73 -12.11 -3.16 -1.60
CA ALA A 73 -12.95 -4.14 -2.27
C ALA A 73 -12.32 -4.68 -3.57
N SER A 74 -11.40 -3.92 -4.18
CA SER A 74 -10.75 -4.25 -5.45
C SER A 74 -9.34 -4.83 -5.31
N ALA A 75 -8.67 -4.63 -4.19
CA ALA A 75 -7.28 -5.02 -3.98
C ALA A 75 -7.13 -6.44 -3.45
N ASP A 76 -6.06 -7.15 -3.82
CA ASP A 76 -5.67 -8.45 -3.24
C ASP A 76 -4.86 -8.28 -1.94
N ASP A 77 -4.05 -7.23 -1.90
CA ASP A 77 -3.15 -6.88 -0.81
C ASP A 77 -3.33 -5.40 -0.43
N VAL A 78 -3.23 -5.10 0.87
CA VAL A 78 -3.19 -3.73 1.40
C VAL A 78 -1.83 -3.50 2.05
N LEU A 79 -1.10 -2.51 1.55
CA LEU A 79 0.17 -2.07 2.14
C LEU A 79 -0.07 -0.84 3.04
N ILE A 80 0.29 -0.95 4.31
CA ILE A 80 0.02 0.03 5.36
C ILE A 80 1.34 0.70 5.77
N PRO A 81 1.63 1.91 5.27
CA PRO A 81 2.76 2.70 5.76
C PRO A 81 2.47 3.24 7.16
N MET A 82 3.38 3.04 8.10
CA MET A 82 3.28 3.68 9.42
C MET A 82 4.59 4.28 9.89
N ALA A 83 4.52 5.33 10.71
CA ALA A 83 5.71 5.88 11.38
C ALA A 83 5.92 5.26 12.76
N GLY A 84 7.13 5.44 13.30
CA GLY A 84 7.53 4.98 14.65
C GLY A 84 7.02 5.87 15.78
N ASP A 85 5.73 6.22 15.79
CA ASP A 85 5.10 7.05 16.83
C ASP A 85 3.76 6.48 17.34
N TYR A 86 3.32 6.97 18.50
CA TYR A 86 2.11 6.46 19.15
C TYR A 86 0.83 6.76 18.38
N LEU A 87 0.77 7.88 17.66
CA LEU A 87 -0.40 8.24 16.86
C LEU A 87 -0.59 7.24 15.72
N SER A 88 0.50 6.91 15.02
CA SER A 88 0.52 5.90 13.97
C SER A 88 0.12 4.52 14.49
N LEU A 89 0.57 4.14 15.69
CA LEU A 89 0.18 2.87 16.32
C LEU A 89 -1.32 2.81 16.63
N THR A 90 -1.89 3.88 17.19
CA THR A 90 -3.34 3.97 17.44
C THR A 90 -4.13 3.95 16.13
N GLY A 91 -3.65 4.67 15.10
CA GLY A 91 -4.24 4.68 13.78
C GLY A 91 -4.24 3.29 13.13
N LEU A 92 -3.12 2.57 13.21
CA LEU A 92 -3.00 1.19 12.73
C LEU A 92 -4.02 0.27 13.41
N ALA A 93 -4.14 0.32 14.74
CA ALA A 93 -5.09 -0.53 15.46
C ALA A 93 -6.53 -0.32 15.00
N ARG A 94 -6.94 0.95 14.76
CA ARG A 94 -8.25 1.28 14.22
C ARG A 94 -8.41 0.78 12.78
N LEU A 95 -7.42 1.02 11.92
CA LEU A 95 -7.43 0.57 10.54
C LEU A 95 -7.57 -0.95 10.43
N MET A 96 -6.88 -1.71 11.28
CA MET A 96 -6.99 -3.18 11.28
C MET A 96 -8.40 -3.67 11.65
N VAL A 97 -9.12 -2.95 12.51
CA VAL A 97 -10.54 -3.25 12.80
C VAL A 97 -11.42 -2.94 11.59
N ASP A 98 -11.17 -1.81 10.93
CA ASP A 98 -11.95 -1.40 9.77
C ASP A 98 -11.70 -2.32 8.56
N LEU A 99 -10.45 -2.72 8.30
CA LEU A 99 -10.10 -3.70 7.25
C LEU A 99 -10.79 -5.06 7.48
N LYS A 100 -10.87 -5.52 8.74
CA LYS A 100 -11.62 -6.75 9.08
C LYS A 100 -13.11 -6.64 8.74
N ARG A 101 -13.72 -5.45 8.89
CA ARG A 101 -15.11 -5.21 8.50
C ARG A 101 -15.25 -5.20 6.98
N LEU A 102 -14.34 -4.54 6.28
CA LEU A 102 -14.33 -4.47 4.82
C LEU A 102 -14.06 -5.81 4.16
N GLN A 103 -13.38 -6.73 4.84
CA GLN A 103 -13.22 -8.11 4.36
C GLN A 103 -14.57 -8.81 4.12
N ALA A 104 -15.64 -8.44 4.82
CA ALA A 104 -16.98 -9.00 4.57
C ALA A 104 -17.58 -8.61 3.20
N LEU A 105 -17.00 -7.60 2.54
CA LEU A 105 -17.37 -7.21 1.16
C LEU A 105 -16.60 -8.04 0.11
N ARG A 106 -15.72 -8.97 0.52
CA ARG A 106 -14.87 -9.74 -0.38
C ARG A 106 -15.13 -11.22 -0.23
N GLU A 107 -15.05 -11.93 -1.35
CA GLU A 107 -15.13 -13.39 -1.38
C GLU A 107 -13.79 -14.04 -1.00
N THR A 108 -12.69 -13.33 -1.24
CA THR A 108 -11.32 -13.77 -0.93
C THR A 108 -10.77 -13.03 0.30
N SER A 109 -9.80 -13.64 0.98
CA SER A 109 -9.11 -12.99 2.09
C SER A 109 -8.30 -11.79 1.60
N LEU A 110 -8.27 -10.74 2.42
CA LEU A 110 -7.47 -9.55 2.15
C LEU A 110 -6.16 -9.68 2.93
N ARG A 111 -5.03 -9.70 2.23
CA ARG A 111 -3.72 -9.72 2.90
C ARG A 111 -3.33 -8.30 3.26
N SER A 112 -2.96 -8.07 4.52
CA SER A 112 -2.49 -6.77 4.99
C SER A 112 -1.01 -6.84 5.32
N TRP A 113 -0.22 -5.93 4.76
CA TRP A 113 1.21 -5.79 5.00
C TRP A 113 1.48 -4.46 5.67
N ILE A 114 2.30 -4.46 6.71
CA ILE A 114 2.68 -3.27 7.46
C ILE A 114 4.16 -3.04 7.18
N PHE A 115 4.56 -1.79 6.97
CA PHE A 115 5.97 -1.44 6.97
C PHE A 115 6.19 -0.11 7.67
N PHE A 116 7.37 0.04 8.27
CA PHE A 116 7.77 1.31 8.85
C PHE A 116 8.30 2.23 7.76
N ASN A 117 7.58 3.33 7.55
CA ASN A 117 7.99 4.46 6.73
C ASN A 117 8.57 5.56 7.61
N ARG A 118 9.46 6.39 7.04
CA ARG A 118 10.09 7.52 7.76
C ARG A 118 10.72 7.09 9.10
N PHE A 119 11.26 5.87 9.14
CA PHE A 119 11.76 5.28 10.37
C PHE A 119 13.05 5.95 10.84
N VAL A 120 13.19 6.14 12.15
CA VAL A 120 14.40 6.72 12.75
C VAL A 120 14.92 5.77 13.84
N PRO A 121 15.81 4.82 13.50
CA PRO A 121 16.21 3.73 14.39
C PRO A 121 16.78 4.18 15.74
N ARG A 122 17.46 5.33 15.78
CA ARG A 122 18.06 5.90 17.00
C ARG A 122 17.03 6.47 17.99
N ARG A 123 15.77 6.67 17.60
CA ARG A 123 14.74 7.19 18.49
C ARG A 123 14.19 6.03 19.32
N ARG A 124 14.34 6.13 20.65
CA ARG A 124 13.80 5.16 21.62
C ARG A 124 12.32 4.86 21.39
N LEU A 125 11.52 5.90 21.18
CA LEU A 125 10.09 5.75 20.88
C LEU A 125 9.84 4.93 19.60
N ALA A 126 10.63 5.14 18.54
CA ALA A 126 10.46 4.43 17.29
C ALA A 126 10.72 2.92 17.47
N GLN A 127 11.74 2.57 18.26
CA GLN A 127 12.02 1.17 18.62
C GLN A 127 10.92 0.56 19.48
N GLU A 128 10.43 1.27 20.50
CA GLU A 128 9.31 0.78 21.32
C GLU A 128 8.05 0.48 20.49
N VAL A 129 7.74 1.35 19.53
CA VAL A 129 6.61 1.16 18.62
C VAL A 129 6.89 -0.01 17.68
N TYR A 130 8.09 -0.12 17.12
CA TYR A 130 8.51 -1.25 16.30
C TYR A 130 8.32 -2.58 17.02
N ASP A 131 8.86 -2.71 18.24
CA ASP A 131 8.76 -3.93 19.04
C ASP A 131 7.32 -4.28 19.42
N LYS A 132 6.46 -3.27 19.60
CA LYS A 132 5.02 -3.48 19.83
C LYS A 132 4.36 -4.02 18.56
N VAL A 133 4.60 -3.42 17.40
CA VAL A 133 4.00 -3.84 16.13
C VAL A 133 4.47 -5.25 15.76
N ALA A 134 5.77 -5.54 15.85
CA ALA A 134 6.33 -6.85 15.57
C ALA A 134 5.71 -7.95 16.46
N ARG A 135 5.47 -7.66 17.74
CA ARG A 135 4.82 -8.62 18.67
C ARG A 135 3.33 -8.83 18.40
N HIS A 136 2.60 -7.79 17.98
CA HIS A 136 1.13 -7.88 17.81
C HIS A 136 0.72 -8.28 16.39
N PHE A 137 1.57 -8.01 15.39
CA PHE A 137 1.31 -8.26 13.96
C PHE A 137 2.47 -9.00 13.28
N PRO A 138 2.95 -10.14 13.82
CA PRO A 138 4.14 -10.83 13.32
C PRO A 138 4.00 -11.34 11.88
N HIS A 139 2.76 -11.64 11.45
CA HIS A 139 2.48 -12.13 10.10
C HIS A 139 2.17 -11.02 9.09
N ASN A 140 2.21 -9.75 9.52
CA ASN A 140 1.89 -8.61 8.66
C ASN A 140 3.08 -7.66 8.50
N LEU A 141 3.98 -7.57 9.50
CA LEU A 141 5.10 -6.63 9.47
C LEU A 141 6.20 -7.11 8.53
N LEU A 142 6.42 -6.41 7.41
CA LEU A 142 7.52 -6.66 6.48
C LEU A 142 8.87 -6.37 7.15
N GLU A 143 9.90 -7.12 6.77
CA GLU A 143 11.25 -7.00 7.35
C GLU A 143 11.91 -5.64 7.08
N THR A 144 11.76 -5.14 5.85
CA THR A 144 12.41 -3.90 5.44
C THR A 144 11.69 -2.67 5.98
N THR A 145 12.48 -1.74 6.52
CA THR A 145 12.02 -0.40 6.90
C THR A 145 12.52 0.66 5.93
N ILE A 146 11.71 1.68 5.67
CA ILE A 146 12.11 2.87 4.93
C ILE A 146 12.48 3.95 5.94
N ASN A 147 13.78 4.24 6.05
CA ASN A 147 14.28 5.25 6.97
C ASN A 147 14.02 6.68 6.49
N GLU A 148 13.88 7.61 7.43
CA GLU A 148 13.87 9.04 7.16
C GLU A 148 15.18 9.45 6.46
N ALA A 149 15.08 10.05 5.27
CA ALA A 149 16.24 10.48 4.50
C ALA A 149 15.93 11.71 3.64
N ALA A 150 16.82 12.71 3.67
CA ALA A 150 16.68 13.96 2.89
C ALA A 150 16.54 13.70 1.38
N VAL A 151 17.28 12.70 0.86
CA VAL A 151 17.26 12.31 -0.56
C VAL A 151 15.85 11.97 -1.08
N LEU A 152 14.94 11.50 -0.21
CA LEU A 152 13.55 11.20 -0.58
C LEU A 152 12.73 12.46 -0.81
N ALA A 153 12.96 13.51 -0.01
CA ALA A 153 12.34 14.82 -0.21
C ALA A 153 12.90 15.50 -1.46
N GLU A 154 14.22 15.39 -1.68
CA GLU A 154 14.90 15.94 -2.85
C GLU A 154 14.42 15.30 -4.17
N CYS A 155 14.34 13.96 -4.23
CA CYS A 155 13.91 13.29 -5.46
C CYS A 155 12.46 13.61 -5.82
N ALA A 156 11.58 13.71 -4.81
CA ALA A 156 10.20 14.14 -4.98
C ALA A 156 10.13 15.57 -5.54
N GLY A 157 10.89 16.52 -4.98
CA GLY A 157 10.99 17.89 -5.48
C GLY A 157 11.54 17.99 -6.91
N ALA A 158 12.40 17.05 -7.32
CA ALA A 158 12.93 16.95 -8.66
C ALA A 158 12.02 16.22 -9.67
N GLY A 159 10.84 15.72 -9.23
CA GLY A 159 9.94 14.93 -10.08
C GLY A 159 10.51 13.58 -10.52
N LYS A 160 11.53 13.07 -9.83
CA LYS A 160 12.24 11.83 -10.16
C LYS A 160 11.95 10.76 -9.12
N THR A 161 11.86 9.50 -9.55
CA THR A 161 11.90 8.38 -8.61
C THR A 161 13.23 8.35 -7.87
N ILE A 162 13.27 7.69 -6.72
CA ILE A 162 14.52 7.46 -6.01
C ILE A 162 15.54 6.68 -6.86
N PHE A 163 15.07 5.85 -7.79
CA PHE A 163 15.91 5.07 -8.71
C PHE A 163 16.54 5.95 -9.80
N GLU A 164 15.82 6.96 -10.29
CA GLU A 164 16.34 7.92 -11.27
C GLU A 164 17.24 8.98 -10.62
N TYR A 165 16.90 9.42 -9.41
CA TYR A 165 17.62 10.48 -8.71
C TYR A 165 18.90 9.97 -8.03
N SER A 166 18.82 8.83 -7.33
CA SER A 166 19.94 8.29 -6.57
C SER A 166 19.86 6.76 -6.45
N ALA A 167 20.06 6.07 -7.58
CA ALA A 167 19.95 4.61 -7.71
C ALA A 167 20.80 3.80 -6.70
N LYS A 168 21.92 4.36 -6.25
CA LYS A 168 22.88 3.72 -5.32
C LYS A 168 22.69 4.18 -3.87
N SER A 169 21.64 4.97 -3.57
CA SER A 169 21.35 5.41 -2.20
C SER A 169 20.82 4.27 -1.35
N ARG A 170 21.00 4.38 -0.02
CA ARG A 170 20.37 3.45 0.94
C ARG A 170 18.86 3.39 0.78
N SER A 171 18.22 4.52 0.46
CA SER A 171 16.78 4.57 0.21
C SER A 171 16.36 3.78 -1.03
N ALA A 172 17.11 3.87 -2.14
CA ALA A 172 16.85 3.06 -3.33
C ALA A 172 16.97 1.55 -3.03
N TYR A 173 18.01 1.13 -2.27
CA TYR A 173 18.13 -0.26 -1.83
C TYR A 173 16.97 -0.69 -0.94
N ALA A 174 16.54 0.15 0.00
CA ALA A 174 15.43 -0.15 0.89
C ALA A 174 14.09 -0.31 0.13
N PHE A 175 13.81 0.52 -0.87
CA PHE A 175 12.59 0.34 -1.69
C PHE A 175 12.62 -0.95 -2.52
N ARG A 176 13.79 -1.37 -3.03
CA ARG A 176 13.93 -2.68 -3.71
C ARG A 176 13.69 -3.83 -2.72
N ALA A 177 14.33 -3.79 -1.57
CA ALA A 177 14.19 -4.82 -0.54
C ALA A 177 12.74 -4.92 -0.02
N LEU A 178 12.06 -3.79 0.19
CA LEU A 178 10.64 -3.76 0.57
C LEU A 178 9.75 -4.40 -0.51
N THR A 179 10.06 -4.14 -1.79
CA THR A 179 9.33 -4.74 -2.92
C THR A 179 9.54 -6.26 -2.96
N ASP A 180 10.77 -6.72 -2.70
CA ASP A 180 11.07 -8.15 -2.59
C ASP A 180 10.39 -8.79 -1.37
N ASP A 181 10.29 -8.09 -0.24
CA ASP A 181 9.56 -8.56 0.93
C ASP A 181 8.08 -8.76 0.63
N LEU A 182 7.46 -7.77 -0.01
CA LEU A 182 6.06 -7.82 -0.40
C LEU A 182 5.79 -8.98 -1.38
N ARG A 183 6.63 -9.13 -2.40
CA ARG A 183 6.48 -10.18 -3.42
C ARG A 183 6.64 -11.59 -2.84
N ASN A 184 7.56 -11.76 -1.90
CA ASN A 184 7.90 -13.06 -1.32
C ASN A 184 7.21 -13.33 0.03
N GLY A 185 6.43 -12.37 0.56
CA GLY A 185 5.81 -12.47 1.87
C GLY A 185 6.81 -12.54 3.04
N ARG A 186 7.96 -11.86 2.94
CA ARG A 186 8.97 -11.84 4.02
C ARG A 186 8.53 -10.90 5.14
N VAL A 187 8.33 -11.46 6.33
CA VAL A 187 7.87 -10.76 7.52
C VAL A 187 8.80 -11.00 8.70
N VAL A 188 8.81 -10.04 9.62
CA VAL A 188 9.60 -10.09 10.85
C VAL A 188 9.26 -11.34 11.65
N GLY A 189 10.27 -12.19 11.88
CA GLY A 189 10.14 -13.41 12.67
C GLY A 189 10.03 -14.70 11.85
N ASN A 190 10.07 -14.63 10.52
CA ASN A 190 10.05 -15.81 9.66
C ASN A 190 11.45 -16.39 9.38
N GLU A 191 12.28 -16.54 10.41
CA GLU A 191 13.49 -17.38 10.34
C GLU A 191 13.15 -18.78 10.88
N LYS A 192 12.52 -19.62 10.03
CA LYS A 192 12.56 -21.11 9.99
C LYS A 192 11.25 -21.71 9.43
N GLU A 193 11.13 -21.82 8.11
CA GLU A 193 10.28 -22.87 7.50
C GLU A 193 10.71 -23.30 6.08
N THR A 194 11.92 -22.92 5.63
CA THR A 194 12.43 -23.29 4.28
C THR A 194 13.37 -24.52 4.28
N THR A 195 13.43 -25.32 5.34
CA THR A 195 14.24 -26.56 5.38
C THR A 195 13.45 -27.78 5.85
N SER A 196 12.28 -28.03 5.26
CA SER A 196 11.61 -29.32 5.45
C SER A 196 10.57 -29.66 4.37
N HIS A 197 10.84 -29.41 3.09
CA HIS A 197 10.16 -30.13 2.00
C HIS A 197 11.08 -30.29 0.78
N VAL A 198 12.23 -30.93 1.00
CA VAL A 198 12.89 -31.74 -0.03
C VAL A 198 13.29 -33.05 0.65
N ALA A 199 12.38 -34.02 0.59
CA ALA A 199 12.63 -35.45 0.77
C ALA A 199 11.56 -36.20 -0.03
#